data_AF-A0A3C1LEY5-F1
#
_entry.id   AF-A0A3C1LEY5-F1
#
_cell.length_a   1.000
_cell.length_b   1.000
_cell.length_c   1.000
_cell.angle_alpha   90.00
_cell.angle_beta   90.00
_cell.angle_gamma   90.00
#
_symmetry.space_group_name_H-M   'P 1'
#
loop_
_entity.id
_entity.type
_entity.pdbx_description
1 polymer ?
#
loop_
_entity_poly.entity_id
_entity_poly.type
_entity_poly.pdbx_seq_one_letter_code
_entity_poly.pdbx_strand_id
1 'polypeptide(L)'
;MSYKWWIKGCIAIVVLAACKHDIINPDGTANGGGNNGGNGGNNTVCFEADVLPIFRSSCAKSGCHDAGSRQDGYQLDTYVNIVARGIRAGNANDSKIFQSITKVILAIECP
;
A
#
# COMPACT_ATOMS: atom_id res chain seq x y z
N MET A 1 19.37 -36.21 -32.38
CA MET A 1 19.95 -35.29 -31.40
C MET A 1 19.33 -33.88 -31.55
N SER A 2 17.99 -33.74 -31.57
CA SER A 2 17.36 -32.56 -32.22
C SER A 2 16.30 -31.82 -31.40
N TYR A 3 16.22 -32.06 -30.09
CA TYR A 3 15.31 -31.33 -29.20
C TYR A 3 16.11 -30.43 -28.22
N LYS A 4 17.31 -29.97 -28.60
CA LYS A 4 18.18 -29.17 -27.71
C LYS A 4 18.16 -27.65 -27.97
N TRP A 5 17.25 -27.17 -28.82
CA TRP A 5 17.11 -25.75 -29.15
C TRP A 5 15.73 -25.12 -28.84
N TRP A 6 14.66 -25.91 -28.73
CA TRP A 6 13.32 -25.44 -28.32
C TRP A 6 13.18 -25.10 -26.82
N ILE A 7 13.88 -25.80 -25.92
CA ILE A 7 13.70 -25.61 -24.46
C ILE A 7 14.34 -24.28 -23.96
N LYS A 8 15.37 -23.77 -24.65
CA LYS A 8 16.04 -22.52 -24.25
C LYS A 8 15.30 -21.25 -24.69
N GLY A 9 14.36 -21.35 -25.62
CA GLY A 9 13.56 -20.19 -26.06
C GLY A 9 12.37 -19.89 -25.14
N CYS A 10 11.78 -20.92 -24.52
CA CYS A 10 10.55 -20.76 -23.74
C CYS A 10 10.77 -20.04 -22.40
N ILE A 11 11.95 -20.15 -21.78
CA ILE A 11 12.22 -19.54 -20.46
C ILE A 11 12.44 -18.02 -20.54
N ALA A 12 12.83 -17.49 -21.71
CA ALA A 12 13.09 -16.05 -21.87
C ALA A 12 11.82 -15.19 -22.10
N ILE A 13 10.68 -15.80 -22.46
CA ILE A 13 9.43 -15.06 -22.79
C ILE A 13 8.48 -14.96 -21.58
N VAL A 14 8.63 -15.81 -20.57
CA VAL A 14 7.72 -15.85 -19.40
C VAL A 14 7.95 -14.68 -18.42
N VAL A 15 9.06 -13.95 -18.53
CA VAL A 15 9.44 -12.89 -17.57
C VAL A 15 8.74 -11.55 -17.82
N LEU A 16 8.14 -11.32 -19.00
CA LEU A 16 7.48 -10.04 -19.33
C LEU A 16 5.98 -9.99 -19.00
N ALA A 17 5.43 -11.06 -18.42
CA ALA A 17 4.03 -11.13 -17.97
C ALA A 17 3.88 -10.97 -16.45
N ALA A 18 4.84 -10.31 -15.78
CA ALA A 18 4.73 -10.00 -14.36
C ALA A 18 4.03 -8.63 -14.16
N CYS A 19 2.83 -8.67 -13.56
CA CYS A 19 2.03 -7.57 -13.04
C CYS A 19 1.70 -6.44 -14.02
N LYS A 20 0.57 -6.57 -14.74
CA LYS A 20 -0.25 -5.38 -14.96
C LYS A 20 -0.57 -4.80 -13.58
N HIS A 21 -0.24 -3.53 -13.34
CA HIS A 21 -0.86 -2.80 -12.26
C HIS A 21 -2.31 -2.62 -12.69
N ASP A 22 -3.25 -3.28 -12.03
CA ASP A 22 -4.63 -2.84 -12.15
C ASP A 22 -4.69 -1.50 -11.43
N ILE A 23 -5.05 -0.45 -12.17
CA ILE A 23 -5.68 0.71 -11.55
C ILE A 23 -6.87 0.13 -10.81
N ILE A 24 -6.93 0.32 -9.49
CA ILE A 24 -8.18 0.12 -8.77
C ILE A 24 -9.14 1.16 -9.34
N ASN A 25 -9.87 0.75 -10.38
CA ASN A 25 -11.05 1.44 -10.83
C ASN A 25 -12.07 1.21 -9.69
N PRO A 26 -12.63 2.26 -9.05
CA PRO A 26 -13.59 2.08 -7.97
C PRO A 26 -14.92 1.44 -8.43
N ASP A 27 -15.01 0.95 -9.66
CA ASP A 27 -16.12 0.15 -10.18
C ASP A 27 -15.65 -1.30 -10.38
N GLY A 28 -15.84 -2.10 -9.35
CA GLY A 28 -15.41 -3.48 -9.29
C GLY A 28 -15.79 -4.11 -7.95
N THR A 29 -17.08 -4.35 -7.79
CA THR A 29 -17.79 -5.05 -6.71
C THR A 29 -16.91 -6.06 -5.94
N ALA A 30 -16.30 -5.61 -4.85
CA ALA A 30 -15.85 -6.47 -3.77
C ALA A 30 -17.02 -6.67 -2.82
N ASN A 31 -17.57 -7.89 -2.81
CA ASN A 31 -18.48 -8.34 -1.77
C ASN A 31 -17.71 -8.45 -0.44
N GLY A 32 -17.72 -7.36 0.32
CA GLY A 32 -17.25 -7.28 1.68
C GLY A 32 -18.05 -6.19 2.37
N GLY A 33 -19.05 -6.59 3.16
CA GLY A 33 -19.97 -5.67 3.84
C GLY A 33 -19.23 -4.61 4.65
N GLY A 34 -19.39 -3.36 4.22
CA GLY A 34 -18.95 -2.17 4.94
C GLY A 34 -20.01 -1.08 4.73
N ASN A 35 -20.88 -0.93 5.72
CA ASN A 35 -21.94 0.06 5.71
C ASN A 35 -21.36 1.48 5.69
N ASN A 36 -21.89 2.29 4.76
CA ASN A 36 -22.01 3.75 4.79
C ASN A 36 -20.79 4.58 5.24
N GLY A 37 -20.11 5.14 4.24
CA GLY A 37 -19.21 6.29 4.42
C GLY A 37 -19.12 7.19 3.19
N GLY A 38 -20.07 7.06 2.24
CA GLY A 38 -20.17 7.95 1.10
C GLY A 38 -20.69 9.31 1.53
N ASN A 39 -19.86 10.11 2.19
CA ASN A 39 -20.19 11.52 2.37
C ASN A 39 -19.68 12.31 1.14
N GLY A 40 -20.50 12.28 0.08
CA GLY A 40 -20.42 13.29 -0.97
C GLY A 40 -20.81 14.65 -0.40
N GLY A 41 -19.82 15.50 -0.07
CA GLY A 41 -20.06 16.92 0.21
C GLY A 41 -19.39 17.52 1.45
N ASN A 42 -18.73 16.73 2.30
CA ASN A 42 -17.81 17.21 3.33
C ASN A 42 -16.40 16.72 2.98
N ASN A 43 -15.41 17.57 3.14
CA ASN A 43 -14.01 17.19 2.95
C ASN A 43 -13.45 16.56 4.25
N THR A 44 -14.30 15.86 5.01
CA THR A 44 -13.93 15.25 6.28
C THR A 44 -13.54 13.81 6.03
N VAL A 45 -12.26 13.51 6.25
CA VAL A 45 -11.73 12.15 6.17
C VAL A 45 -11.92 11.47 7.52
N CYS A 46 -12.50 10.27 7.52
CA CYS A 46 -12.62 9.42 8.70
C CYS A 46 -11.46 8.42 8.71
N PHE A 47 -10.60 8.48 9.73
CA PHE A 47 -9.41 7.63 9.75
C PHE A 47 -9.74 6.13 9.72
N GLU A 48 -10.63 5.66 10.60
CA GLU A 48 -11.01 4.25 10.70
C GLU A 48 -11.60 3.68 9.40
N ALA A 49 -12.40 4.47 8.69
CA ALA A 49 -13.08 4.02 7.47
C ALA A 49 -12.22 4.20 6.22
N ASP A 50 -11.50 5.32 6.10
CA ASP A 50 -10.86 5.72 4.85
C ASP A 50 -9.36 5.40 4.83
N VAL A 51 -8.68 5.50 5.97
CA VAL A 51 -7.20 5.45 6.04
C VAL A 51 -6.69 4.13 6.62
N LEU A 52 -7.28 3.67 7.72
CA LEU A 52 -6.85 2.45 8.40
C LEU A 52 -6.89 1.20 7.49
N PRO A 53 -7.89 1.00 6.60
CA PRO A 53 -7.88 -0.15 5.70
C PRO A 53 -6.66 -0.19 4.79
N ILE A 54 -6.11 0.95 4.38
CA ILE A 54 -4.89 1.04 3.56
C ILE A 54 -3.68 0.50 4.34
N PHE A 55 -3.55 0.90 5.61
CA PHE A 55 -2.47 0.40 6.46
C PHE A 55 -2.59 -1.12 6.68
N ARG A 56 -3.79 -1.65 6.93
CA ARG A 56 -4.00 -3.09 7.13
C ARG A 56 -3.87 -3.90 5.84
N SER A 57 -4.20 -3.30 4.69
CA SER A 57 -4.13 -3.96 3.39
C SER A 57 -2.73 -3.98 2.79
N SER A 58 -1.85 -3.05 3.17
CA SER A 58 -0.53 -2.92 2.52
C SER A 58 0.67 -2.89 3.48
N CYS A 59 0.51 -2.52 4.75
CA CYS A 59 1.64 -2.29 5.65
C CYS A 59 1.66 -3.26 6.84
N ALA A 60 0.54 -3.43 7.54
CA ALA A 60 0.40 -4.33 8.67
C ALA A 60 0.17 -5.78 8.22
N LYS A 61 1.09 -6.27 7.38
CA LYS A 61 1.16 -7.66 6.94
C LYS A 61 2.12 -8.44 7.81
N SER A 62 1.84 -9.73 7.98
CA SER A 62 2.75 -10.67 8.62
C SER A 62 4.12 -10.59 7.96
N GLY A 63 5.17 -10.47 8.78
CA GLY A 63 6.55 -10.25 8.35
C GLY A 63 6.95 -8.78 8.18
N CYS A 64 6.00 -7.84 8.11
CA CYS A 64 6.25 -6.41 7.90
C CYS A 64 5.94 -5.59 9.16
N HIS A 65 4.94 -4.69 9.13
CA HIS A 65 4.58 -3.83 10.25
C HIS A 65 3.31 -4.29 10.99
N ASP A 66 3.13 -5.59 11.13
CA ASP A 66 2.05 -6.18 11.94
C ASP A 66 2.41 -6.24 13.43
N ALA A 67 1.48 -6.75 14.25
CA ALA A 67 1.67 -6.88 15.69
C ALA A 67 2.83 -7.80 16.09
N GLY A 68 3.13 -8.83 15.29
CA GLY A 68 4.22 -9.76 15.56
C GLY A 68 5.59 -9.22 15.16
N SER A 69 5.74 -8.86 13.89
CA SER A 69 7.05 -8.60 13.27
C SER A 69 7.55 -7.19 13.55
N ARG A 70 6.63 -6.21 13.53
CA ARG A 70 6.90 -4.80 13.85
C ARG A 70 8.20 -4.26 13.25
N GLN A 71 8.39 -4.44 11.93
CA GLN A 71 9.59 -3.98 11.24
C GLN A 71 9.87 -2.50 11.57
N ASP A 72 11.15 -2.16 11.77
CA ASP A 72 11.63 -0.85 12.22
C ASP A 72 10.96 -0.32 13.52
N GLY A 73 10.37 -1.22 14.29
CA GLY A 73 9.65 -0.92 15.53
C GLY A 73 8.26 -0.30 15.31
N TYR A 74 7.68 -0.41 14.11
CA TYR A 74 6.34 0.10 13.81
C TYR A 74 5.30 -1.01 13.77
N GLN A 75 4.19 -0.80 14.48
CA GLN A 75 2.97 -1.59 14.37
C GLN A 75 1.89 -0.70 13.73
N LEU A 76 1.38 -1.08 12.56
CA LEU A 76 0.52 -0.22 11.73
C LEU A 76 -0.90 -0.77 11.58
N ASP A 77 -1.41 -1.45 12.60
CA ASP A 77 -2.69 -2.18 12.56
C ASP A 77 -3.88 -1.46 13.21
N THR A 78 -3.61 -0.41 14.01
CA THR A 78 -4.60 0.38 14.73
C THR A 78 -4.24 1.86 14.73
N TYR A 79 -5.24 2.73 14.90
CA TYR A 79 -5.04 4.18 15.01
C TYR A 79 -4.02 4.55 16.09
N VAL A 80 -4.16 3.98 17.29
CA VAL A 80 -3.30 4.30 18.44
C VAL A 80 -1.84 4.02 18.12
N ASN A 81 -1.54 2.86 17.54
CA ASN A 81 -0.16 2.48 17.22
C ASN A 81 0.44 3.36 16.11
N ILE A 82 -0.35 3.69 15.08
CA ILE A 82 0.08 4.52 13.95
C ILE A 82 0.40 5.94 14.41
N VAL A 83 -0.50 6.56 15.18
CA VAL A 83 -0.36 7.95 15.62
C VAL A 83 0.70 8.11 16.70
N ALA A 84 0.85 7.14 17.60
CA ALA A 84 1.80 7.23 18.71
C ALA A 84 3.27 7.35 18.28
N ARG A 85 3.63 6.81 17.10
CA ARG A 85 5.04 6.72 16.68
C ARG A 85 5.34 7.38 15.35
N GLY A 86 4.41 7.40 14.41
CA GLY A 86 4.70 7.72 13.01
C GLY A 86 4.10 9.00 12.47
N ILE A 87 3.22 9.66 13.25
CA ILE A 87 2.46 10.83 12.82
C ILE A 87 2.65 11.99 13.79
N ARG A 88 2.86 13.18 13.25
CA ARG A 88 2.80 14.45 13.97
C ARG A 88 1.52 15.18 13.58
N ALA A 89 0.61 15.32 14.54
CA ALA A 89 -0.67 15.98 14.31
C ALA A 89 -0.47 17.40 13.77
N GLY A 90 -1.20 17.74 12.70
CA GLY A 90 -1.10 19.04 12.04
C GLY A 90 0.15 19.24 11.17
N ASN A 91 1.10 18.32 11.16
CA ASN A 91 2.32 18.43 10.36
C ASN A 91 2.66 17.09 9.67
N ALA A 92 2.08 16.89 8.49
CA ALA A 92 2.34 15.72 7.66
C ALA A 92 3.81 15.65 7.22
N ASN A 93 4.43 16.80 6.90
CA ASN A 93 5.82 16.86 6.43
C ASN A 93 6.82 16.41 7.49
N ASP A 94 6.50 16.51 8.78
CA ASP A 94 7.34 16.04 9.89
C ASP A 94 6.94 14.63 10.38
N SER A 95 5.93 14.01 9.73
CA SER A 95 5.49 12.66 10.03
C SER A 95 6.32 11.62 9.27
N LYS A 96 6.97 10.70 9.98
CA LYS A 96 7.88 9.71 9.36
C LYS A 96 7.17 8.74 8.41
N ILE A 97 5.96 8.31 8.77
CA ILE A 97 5.15 7.44 7.90
C ILE A 97 4.73 8.17 6.63
N PHE A 98 4.37 9.46 6.75
CA PHE A 98 3.99 10.25 5.58
C PHE A 98 5.19 10.44 4.64
N GLN A 99 6.36 10.77 5.20
CA GLN A 99 7.60 10.89 4.44
C GLN A 99 7.96 9.59 3.70
N SER A 100 7.79 8.42 4.31
CA SER A 100 8.20 7.15 3.68
C SER A 100 7.35 6.79 2.45
N ILE A 101 6.10 7.21 2.41
CA ILE A 101 5.18 6.96 1.29
C ILE A 101 5.31 8.05 0.21
N THR A 102 5.58 9.28 0.61
CA THR A 102 5.62 10.45 -0.29
C THR A 102 7.02 10.80 -0.78
N LYS A 103 8.07 10.11 -0.33
CA LYS A 103 9.47 10.40 -0.69
C LYS A 103 9.78 10.41 -2.19
N VAL A 104 8.83 9.97 -3.02
CA VAL A 104 8.87 10.09 -4.47
C VAL A 104 8.81 11.56 -4.95
N ILE A 105 8.16 12.47 -4.21
CA ILE A 105 7.93 13.85 -4.68
C ILE A 105 9.15 14.78 -4.49
N LEU A 106 10.11 14.44 -3.64
CA LEU A 106 11.34 15.24 -3.47
C LEU A 106 12.52 14.76 -4.33
N ALA A 107 12.34 13.72 -5.14
CA ALA A 107 13.35 13.19 -6.06
C ALA A 107 12.93 13.28 -7.54
N ILE A 108 11.82 13.95 -7.84
CA ILE A 108 11.37 14.24 -9.21
C ILE A 108 11.52 15.74 -9.47
N GLU A 109 12.75 16.23 -9.50
CA GLU A 109 13.18 16.85 -10.75
C GLU A 109 13.44 15.67 -11.68
N CYS A 110 12.41 15.28 -12.43
CA CYS A 110 12.57 14.34 -13.52
C CYS A 110 13.60 14.95 -14.49
N PRO A 111 14.65 14.24 -14.94
CA PRO A 111 15.35 14.66 -16.15
C PRO A 111 14.38 14.74 -17.33
#